data_AF-A0A931SXU9-F1
#
_entry.id   AF-A0A931SXU9-F1
#
_cell.length_a   1.000
_cell.length_b   1.000
_cell.length_c   1.000
_cell.angle_alpha   90.00
_cell.angle_beta   90.00
_cell.angle_gamma   90.00
#
_symmetry.space_group_name_H-M   'P 1'
#
loop_
_entity.id
_entity.type
_entity.pdbx_description
1 polymer ?
#
loop_
_entity_poly.entity_id
_entity_poly.type
_entity_poly.pdbx_seq_one_letter_code
_entity_poly.pdbx_strand_id
1 'polypeptide(L)'
;MSAQRSNTIKKHFSCSFILSIKSIVDKLAKTLGVQPLKDSIRLGNIMARVRMILLYDLAKKHQALVCGTENRSEYHLGYFTRFGDEASDFEPIRHLYKTQVYQLASYLGVPKTVIDKKPTAGLWAEQTDEGEFGFSYKEADPVLYLYFDKK
;
A
#
# COMPACT_ATOMS: atom_id res chain seq x y z
N MET A 1 6.28 -7.25 -7.50
CA MET A 1 5.19 -6.77 -8.40
C MET A 1 5.31 -7.50 -9.73
N SER A 2 4.21 -8.05 -10.26
CA SER A 2 4.22 -8.65 -11.61
C SER A 2 4.38 -7.55 -12.68
N ALA A 3 5.20 -7.81 -13.69
CA ALA A 3 5.60 -6.85 -14.72
C ALA A 3 4.42 -6.23 -15.49
N GLN A 4 3.28 -6.93 -15.61
CA GLN A 4 2.06 -6.42 -16.25
C GLN A 4 1.43 -5.22 -15.53
N ARG A 5 1.53 -5.15 -14.19
CA ARG A 5 0.90 -4.09 -13.35
C ARG A 5 1.53 -2.71 -13.59
N SER A 6 2.82 -2.69 -13.94
CA SER A 6 3.56 -1.45 -14.23
C SER A 6 3.15 -0.84 -15.57
N ASN A 7 2.77 -1.66 -16.57
CA ASN A 7 2.49 -1.18 -17.92
C ASN A 7 1.13 -0.46 -18.04
N THR A 8 0.09 -0.90 -17.34
CA THR A 8 -1.22 -0.22 -17.36
C THR A 8 -1.19 1.13 -16.66
N ILE A 9 -0.47 1.21 -15.52
CA ILE A 9 -0.27 2.44 -14.76
C ILE A 9 0.63 3.40 -15.55
N LYS A 10 1.72 2.92 -16.17
CA LYS A 10 2.60 3.72 -17.03
C LYS A 10 1.89 4.43 -18.19
N LYS A 11 0.80 3.85 -18.71
CA LYS A 11 0.04 4.44 -19.82
C LYS A 11 -0.84 5.62 -19.38
N HIS A 12 -1.27 5.64 -18.11
CA HIS A 12 -2.17 6.67 -17.57
C HIS A 12 -1.48 7.63 -16.59
N PHE A 13 -0.36 7.21 -16.01
CA PHE A 13 0.43 7.96 -15.04
C PHE A 13 1.89 7.96 -15.48
N SER A 14 2.49 9.14 -15.55
CA SER A 14 3.88 9.37 -15.91
C SER A 14 4.81 8.71 -14.88
N CYS A 15 5.21 7.46 -15.13
CA CYS A 15 6.15 6.73 -14.28
C CYS A 15 7.57 6.90 -14.85
N SER A 16 8.41 7.65 -14.12
CA SER A 16 9.73 8.07 -14.59
C SER A 16 10.80 6.96 -14.52
N PHE A 17 10.67 5.97 -13.64
CA PHE A 17 11.64 4.87 -13.52
C PHE A 17 11.09 3.67 -12.72
N ILE A 18 11.80 2.53 -12.79
CA ILE A 18 11.53 1.33 -11.98
C ILE A 18 12.81 0.99 -11.20
N LEU A 19 12.66 0.79 -9.88
CA LEU A 19 13.74 0.34 -9.00
C LEU A 19 13.36 -0.99 -8.34
N SER A 20 14.20 -2.02 -8.51
CA SER A 20 13.99 -3.32 -7.86
C SER A 20 14.55 -3.31 -6.44
N ILE A 21 13.74 -3.71 -5.47
CA ILE A 21 14.13 -3.82 -4.05
C ILE A 21 14.70 -5.20 -3.68
N LYS A 22 14.67 -6.17 -4.60
CA LYS A 22 14.91 -7.59 -4.30
C LYS A 22 16.27 -7.83 -3.63
N SER A 23 17.35 -7.30 -4.21
CA SER A 23 18.70 -7.52 -3.68
C SER A 23 18.89 -6.96 -2.27
N ILE A 24 18.30 -5.80 -1.99
CA ILE A 24 18.35 -5.14 -0.67
C ILE A 24 17.57 -5.98 0.35
N VAL A 25 16.34 -6.37 -0.01
CA VAL A 25 15.47 -7.19 0.84
C VAL A 25 16.11 -8.55 1.13
N ASP A 26 16.64 -9.23 0.12
CA ASP A 26 17.29 -10.55 0.28
C ASP A 26 18.48 -10.48 1.24
N LYS A 27 19.30 -9.42 1.12
CA LYS A 27 20.46 -9.22 2.01
C LYS A 27 20.03 -8.95 3.44
N LEU A 28 19.04 -8.08 3.65
CA LEU A 28 18.50 -7.81 5.00
C LEU A 28 17.85 -9.05 5.61
N ALA A 29 17.03 -9.77 4.84
CA ALA A 29 16.41 -11.00 5.28
C ALA A 29 17.45 -12.04 5.71
N LYS A 30 18.51 -12.22 4.92
CA LYS A 30 19.64 -13.12 5.27
C LYS A 30 20.34 -12.67 6.56
N THR A 31 20.68 -11.39 6.68
CA THR A 31 21.35 -10.85 7.88
C THR A 31 20.51 -11.01 9.14
N LEU A 32 19.19 -10.87 9.04
CA LEU A 32 18.24 -10.96 10.16
C LEU A 32 17.70 -12.38 10.40
N GLY A 33 18.19 -13.38 9.66
CA GLY A 33 17.74 -14.77 9.76
C GLY A 33 16.26 -14.98 9.42
N VAL A 34 15.69 -14.15 8.54
CA VAL A 34 14.29 -14.27 8.08
C VAL A 34 14.19 -15.38 7.04
N GLN A 35 13.33 -16.36 7.29
CA GLN A 35 13.05 -17.45 6.35
C GLN A 35 11.80 -17.11 5.52
N PRO A 36 11.90 -16.83 4.21
CA PRO A 36 10.81 -16.28 3.40
C PRO A 36 9.47 -17.04 3.47
N LEU A 37 9.52 -18.38 3.58
CA LEU A 37 8.32 -19.22 3.62
C LEU A 37 7.68 -19.33 5.01
N LYS A 38 8.44 -19.08 6.08
CA LYS A 38 7.96 -19.20 7.46
C LYS A 38 7.66 -17.85 8.10
N ASP A 39 8.36 -16.81 7.64
CA ASP A 39 8.36 -15.46 8.19
C ASP A 39 7.75 -14.44 7.23
N SER A 40 6.63 -14.78 6.57
CA SER A 40 6.00 -13.94 5.53
C SER A 40 5.72 -12.51 6.00
N ILE A 41 5.22 -12.34 7.22
CA ILE A 41 4.95 -11.03 7.83
C ILE A 41 6.25 -10.24 8.05
N ARG A 42 7.30 -10.88 8.59
CA ARG A 42 8.59 -10.20 8.82
C ARG A 42 9.22 -9.77 7.50
N LEU A 43 9.14 -10.62 6.47
CA LEU A 43 9.62 -10.29 5.14
C LEU A 43 8.81 -9.14 4.51
N GLY A 44 7.48 -9.17 4.64
CA GLY A 44 6.59 -8.10 4.20
C GLY A 44 6.94 -6.76 4.84
N ASN A 45 7.18 -6.74 6.15
CA ASN A 45 7.60 -5.54 6.88
C ASN A 45 8.96 -5.00 6.39
N ILE A 46 9.93 -5.88 6.10
CA ILE A 46 11.20 -5.47 5.50
C ILE A 46 10.97 -4.84 4.13
N MET A 47 10.13 -5.46 3.28
CA MET A 47 9.82 -4.91 1.96
C MET A 47 9.20 -3.52 2.04
N ALA A 48 8.21 -3.31 2.93
CA ALA A 48 7.56 -2.01 3.12
C ALA A 48 8.57 -0.95 3.60
N ARG A 49 9.40 -1.27 4.60
CA ARG A 49 10.42 -0.36 5.15
C ARG A 49 11.54 -0.03 4.15
N VAL A 50 11.96 -1.00 3.33
CA VAL A 50 12.93 -0.74 2.26
C VAL A 50 12.34 0.23 1.22
N ARG A 51 11.05 0.09 0.85
CA ARG A 51 10.40 1.05 -0.05
C ARG A 51 10.38 2.45 0.55
N MET A 52 10.05 2.57 1.84
CA MET A 52 10.08 3.85 2.56
C MET A 52 11.46 4.51 2.47
N ILE A 53 12.53 3.79 2.83
CA ILE A 53 13.91 4.33 2.79
C ILE A 53 14.24 4.88 1.40
N LEU A 54 13.91 4.11 0.35
CA LEU A 54 14.18 4.51 -1.03
C LEU A 54 13.36 5.72 -1.45
N LEU A 55 12.08 5.80 -1.07
CA LEU A 55 11.23 6.95 -1.38
C LEU A 55 11.73 8.23 -0.72
N TYR A 56 12.15 8.20 0.54
CA TYR A 56 12.69 9.38 1.22
C TYR A 56 14.04 9.83 0.67
N ASP A 57 14.93 8.90 0.30
CA ASP A 57 16.18 9.25 -0.40
C ASP A 57 15.91 9.94 -1.73
N LEU A 58 15.00 9.36 -2.54
CA LEU A 58 14.60 9.93 -3.83
C LEU A 58 13.92 11.30 -3.65
N ALA A 59 13.02 11.44 -2.68
CA ALA A 59 12.38 12.72 -2.37
C ALA A 59 13.43 13.79 -2.06
N LYS A 60 14.43 13.47 -1.23
CA LYS A 60 15.53 14.40 -0.93
C LYS A 60 16.34 14.75 -2.18
N LYS A 61 16.72 13.75 -2.98
CA LYS A 61 17.46 13.95 -4.24
C LYS A 61 16.71 14.86 -5.21
N HIS A 62 15.38 14.74 -5.27
CA HIS A 62 14.53 15.48 -6.18
C HIS A 62 13.95 16.77 -5.59
N GLN A 63 14.33 17.15 -4.36
CA GLN A 63 13.75 18.29 -3.63
C GLN A 63 12.21 18.21 -3.57
N ALA A 64 11.68 17.00 -3.36
CA ALA A 64 10.27 16.68 -3.34
C ALA A 64 9.83 16.19 -1.96
N LEU A 65 8.52 15.93 -1.82
CA LEU A 65 7.89 15.32 -0.65
C LEU A 65 7.39 13.91 -0.98
N VAL A 66 7.36 13.04 0.01
CA VAL A 66 6.78 11.69 -0.07
C VAL A 66 5.27 11.78 0.14
N CYS A 67 4.51 11.48 -0.93
CA CYS A 67 3.05 11.36 -0.87
C CYS A 67 2.64 9.96 -0.41
N GLY A 68 1.98 9.86 0.74
CA GLY A 68 1.41 8.61 1.23
C GLY A 68 0.07 8.27 0.57
N THR A 69 -0.36 7.03 0.76
CA THR A 69 -1.58 6.47 0.14
C THR A 69 -2.52 5.81 1.14
N GLU A 70 -2.29 5.99 2.45
CA GLU A 70 -3.17 5.43 3.47
C GLU A 70 -4.55 6.08 3.35
N ASN A 71 -5.60 5.25 3.43
CA ASN A 71 -6.98 5.72 3.52
C ASN A 71 -7.52 5.50 4.94
N ARG A 72 -8.67 6.12 5.24
CA ARG A 72 -9.26 6.14 6.58
C ARG A 72 -9.57 4.75 7.11
N SER A 73 -9.96 3.82 6.25
CA SER A 73 -10.25 2.44 6.63
C SER A 73 -8.99 1.72 7.08
N GLU A 74 -7.92 1.79 6.28
CA GLU A 74 -6.60 1.21 6.63
C GLU A 74 -6.07 1.79 7.93
N TYR A 75 -6.18 3.11 8.10
CA TYR A 75 -5.74 3.80 9.31
C TYR A 75 -6.43 3.32 10.57
N HIS A 76 -7.78 3.27 10.57
CA HIS A 76 -8.52 2.81 11.75
C HIS A 76 -8.39 1.31 12.00
N LEU A 77 -8.16 0.51 10.96
CA LEU A 77 -7.91 -0.93 11.10
C LEU A 77 -6.47 -1.25 11.50
N GLY A 78 -5.56 -0.27 11.49
CA GLY A 78 -4.14 -0.49 11.75
C GLY A 78 -3.45 -1.35 10.68
N TYR A 79 -3.99 -1.37 9.46
CA TYR A 79 -3.57 -2.28 8.40
C TYR A 79 -2.50 -1.65 7.50
N PHE A 80 -1.32 -1.48 8.08
CA PHE A 80 -0.15 -0.90 7.43
C PHE A 80 1.12 -1.39 8.13
N THR A 81 2.29 -1.23 7.49
CA THR A 81 3.56 -1.43 8.19
C THR A 81 4.00 -0.13 8.84
N ARG A 82 4.08 -0.13 10.18
CA ARG A 82 4.62 1.04 10.91
C ARG A 82 6.04 1.36 10.47
N PHE A 83 6.27 2.65 10.18
CA PHE A 83 7.51 3.17 9.57
C PHE A 83 7.85 2.54 8.20
N GLY A 84 6.85 1.95 7.54
CA GLY A 84 6.93 1.41 6.19
C GLY A 84 6.10 2.26 5.23
N ASP A 85 5.06 1.66 4.67
CA ASP A 85 4.13 2.30 3.74
C ASP A 85 3.30 3.44 4.36
N GLU A 86 3.08 3.42 5.68
CA GLU A 86 2.47 4.50 6.45
C GLU A 86 3.33 5.78 6.50
N ALA A 87 4.65 5.66 6.43
CA ALA A 87 5.54 6.80 6.64
C ALA A 87 5.58 7.70 5.40
N SER A 88 4.99 8.88 5.50
CA SER A 88 4.92 9.88 4.43
C SER A 88 4.91 11.31 4.99
N ASP A 89 5.19 12.30 4.13
CA ASP A 89 5.17 13.71 4.53
C ASP A 89 3.73 14.26 4.56
N PHE A 90 2.85 13.74 3.69
CA PHE A 90 1.43 14.12 3.62
C PHE A 90 0.60 13.04 2.94
N GLU A 91 -0.71 13.06 3.19
CA GLU A 91 -1.63 12.03 2.71
C GLU A 91 -2.95 12.57 2.16
N PRO A 92 -3.07 12.65 0.82
CA PRO A 92 -4.23 13.26 0.18
C PRO A 92 -5.55 12.54 0.45
N ILE A 93 -5.52 11.23 0.71
CA ILE A 93 -6.72 10.40 0.79
C ILE A 93 -6.97 9.80 2.19
N ARG A 94 -6.19 10.18 3.21
CA ARG A 94 -6.34 9.66 4.59
C ARG A 94 -7.72 9.91 5.19
N HIS A 95 -8.40 10.95 4.73
CA HIS A 95 -9.74 11.32 5.20
C HIS A 95 -10.88 10.52 4.54
N LEU A 96 -10.60 9.73 3.51
CA LEU A 96 -11.59 8.94 2.76
C LEU A 96 -11.61 7.49 3.23
N TYR A 97 -12.80 6.93 3.42
CA TYR A 97 -12.98 5.48 3.57
C TYR A 97 -12.70 4.75 2.25
N LYS A 98 -12.34 3.46 2.30
CA LYS A 98 -11.98 2.66 1.13
C LYS A 98 -13.08 2.65 0.07
N THR A 99 -14.33 2.55 0.48
CA THR A 99 -15.51 2.66 -0.40
C THR A 99 -15.57 4.01 -1.12
N GLN A 100 -15.20 5.11 -0.45
CA GLN A 100 -15.11 6.44 -1.04
C GLN A 100 -13.90 6.58 -1.97
N VAL A 101 -12.77 5.93 -1.66
CA VAL A 101 -11.61 5.86 -2.55
C VAL A 101 -12.00 5.21 -3.89
N TYR A 102 -12.80 4.13 -3.87
CA TYR A 102 -13.31 3.52 -5.11
C TYR A 102 -14.21 4.46 -5.92
N GLN A 103 -15.10 5.21 -5.25
CA GLN A 103 -15.96 6.20 -5.89
C GLN A 103 -15.13 7.32 -6.54
N LEU A 104 -14.14 7.85 -5.82
CA LEU A 104 -13.24 8.87 -6.33
C LEU A 104 -12.40 8.37 -7.51
N ALA A 105 -11.87 7.14 -7.42
CA ALA A 105 -11.11 6.53 -8.51
C ALA A 105 -11.97 6.38 -9.78
N SER A 106 -13.22 5.94 -9.64
CA SER A 106 -14.18 5.86 -10.75
C SER A 106 -14.44 7.24 -11.38
N TYR A 107 -14.68 8.25 -10.53
CA TYR A 107 -14.91 9.63 -10.97
C TYR A 107 -13.71 10.22 -11.74
N LEU A 108 -12.49 9.93 -11.31
CA LEU A 108 -11.25 10.37 -11.95
C LEU A 108 -10.88 9.53 -13.20
N GLY A 109 -11.68 8.55 -13.58
CA GLY A 109 -11.44 7.72 -14.77
C GLY A 109 -10.31 6.69 -14.61
N VAL A 110 -9.99 6.28 -13.37
CA VAL A 110 -9.05 5.18 -13.14
C VAL A 110 -9.58 3.91 -13.83
N PRO A 111 -8.75 3.14 -14.57
CA PRO A 111 -9.22 1.97 -15.29
C PRO A 111 -9.92 0.96 -14.37
N LYS A 112 -11.05 0.41 -14.81
CA LYS A 112 -11.82 -0.61 -14.06
C LYS A 112 -10.96 -1.81 -13.64
N THR A 113 -9.99 -2.21 -14.47
CA THR A 113 -9.05 -3.29 -14.14
C THR A 113 -8.16 -3.01 -12.92
N VAL A 114 -8.01 -1.74 -12.53
CA VAL A 114 -7.34 -1.32 -11.30
C VAL A 114 -8.33 -1.26 -10.15
N ILE A 115 -9.53 -0.70 -10.36
CA ILE A 115 -10.58 -0.53 -9.35
C ILE A 115 -11.14 -1.88 -8.87
N ASP A 116 -11.52 -2.75 -9.81
CA ASP A 116 -12.20 -4.03 -9.54
C ASP A 116 -11.25 -5.11 -9.01
N LYS A 117 -9.95 -4.81 -8.94
CA LYS A 117 -8.96 -5.74 -8.42
C LYS A 117 -9.13 -5.88 -6.90
N LYS A 118 -9.13 -7.12 -6.41
CA LYS A 118 -9.13 -7.41 -4.96
C LYS A 118 -7.99 -6.64 -4.25
N PRO A 119 -8.28 -5.94 -3.14
CA PRO A 119 -7.28 -5.29 -2.30
C PRO A 119 -6.18 -6.28 -1.88
N THR A 120 -4.94 -5.84 -1.98
CA THR A 120 -3.77 -6.63 -1.58
C THR A 120 -2.59 -5.72 -1.32
N ALA A 121 -1.96 -5.85 -0.15
CA ALA A 121 -0.66 -5.24 0.14
C ALA A 121 0.48 -5.84 -0.72
N GLY A 122 0.28 -7.03 -1.29
CA GLY A 122 1.20 -7.68 -2.23
C GLY A 122 2.56 -8.04 -1.61
N LEU A 123 2.56 -8.39 -0.32
CA LEU A 123 3.75 -8.73 0.45
C LEU A 123 4.12 -10.22 0.34
N TRP A 124 3.14 -11.10 0.14
CA TRP A 124 3.34 -12.53 -0.15
C TRP A 124 2.27 -13.06 -1.13
N ALA A 125 2.43 -14.31 -1.56
CA ALA A 125 1.54 -14.93 -2.54
C ALA A 125 0.11 -15.08 -2.00
N GLU A 126 -0.89 -14.88 -2.87
CA GLU A 126 -2.33 -14.99 -2.56
C GLU A 126 -2.87 -14.08 -1.43
N GLN A 127 -2.07 -13.12 -0.96
CA GLN A 127 -2.53 -12.18 0.07
C GLN A 127 -3.68 -11.31 -0.46
N THR A 128 -4.78 -11.23 0.30
CA THR A 128 -5.83 -10.21 0.13
C THR A 128 -6.22 -9.62 1.47
N ASP A 129 -6.42 -8.31 1.54
CA ASP A 129 -6.73 -7.60 2.79
C ASP A 129 -7.97 -8.18 3.46
N GLU A 130 -9.08 -8.28 2.72
CA GLU A 130 -10.37 -8.81 3.21
C GLU A 130 -10.28 -10.29 3.65
N GLY A 131 -9.30 -11.03 3.11
CA GLY A 131 -9.02 -12.40 3.52
C GLY A 131 -8.32 -12.49 4.87
N GLU A 132 -7.46 -11.52 5.19
CA GLU A 132 -6.81 -11.41 6.50
C GLU A 132 -7.75 -10.86 7.57
N PHE A 133 -8.62 -9.92 7.20
CA PHE A 133 -9.62 -9.37 8.10
C PHE A 133 -10.77 -10.34 8.43
N GLY A 134 -11.16 -11.16 7.46
CA GLY A 134 -12.38 -11.98 7.56
C GLY A 134 -13.67 -11.18 7.29
N PHE A 135 -13.56 -9.96 6.75
CA PHE A 135 -14.67 -9.09 6.36
C PHE A 135 -14.26 -8.17 5.20
N SER A 136 -15.24 -7.62 4.50
CA SER A 136 -15.03 -6.68 3.40
C SER A 136 -14.92 -5.23 3.87
N TYR A 137 -14.29 -4.38 3.05
CA TYR A 137 -14.30 -2.93 3.32
C TYR A 137 -15.71 -2.33 3.26
N LYS A 138 -16.63 -2.94 2.47
CA LYS A 138 -18.04 -2.53 2.43
C LYS A 138 -18.77 -2.76 3.75
N GLU A 139 -18.35 -3.78 4.50
CA GLU A 139 -18.88 -4.07 5.84
C GLU A 139 -18.17 -3.22 6.91
N ALA A 140 -16.86 -3.02 6.78
CA ALA A 140 -16.06 -2.27 7.74
C ALA A 140 -16.39 -0.76 7.76
N ASP A 141 -16.45 -0.13 6.58
CA ASP A 141 -16.54 1.34 6.48
C ASP A 141 -17.77 1.93 7.22
N PRO A 142 -18.99 1.37 7.12
CA PRO A 142 -20.14 1.84 7.90
C PRO A 142 -19.93 1.72 9.41
N VAL A 143 -19.33 0.62 9.88
CA VAL A 143 -19.05 0.41 11.31
C VAL A 143 -18.03 1.42 11.80
N LEU A 144 -16.94 1.61 11.06
CA LEU A 144 -15.90 2.59 11.38
C LEU A 144 -16.48 4.01 11.40
N TYR A 145 -17.34 4.37 10.45
CA TYR A 145 -18.02 5.67 10.45
C TYR A 145 -18.91 5.87 11.67
N LEU A 146 -19.73 4.88 12.02
CA LEU A 146 -20.60 4.95 13.20
C LEU A 146 -19.79 5.06 14.50
N TYR A 147 -18.62 4.43 14.58
CA TYR A 147 -17.80 4.41 15.78
C TYR A 147 -16.94 5.67 15.96
N PHE A 148 -16.32 6.16 14.88
CA PHE A 148 -15.36 7.27 14.97
C PHE A 148 -15.95 8.64 14.63
N ASP A 149 -16.94 8.70 13.74
CA ASP A 149 -17.34 9.96 13.09
C ASP A 149 -18.76 10.40 13.42
N LYS A 150 -19.68 9.44 13.63
CA LYS A 150 -21.05 9.75 13.98
C LYS A 150 -21.14 10.18 15.45
N LYS A 151 -21.33 11.47 15.66
CA LYS A 151 -21.65 12.08 16.96
C LYS A 151 -23.15 12.20 17.16
#